data_AF-A0A420M4V6-F1
#
_entry.id   AF-A0A420M4V6-F1
#
_cell.length_a   1.000
_cell.length_b   1.000
_cell.length_c   1.000
_cell.angle_alpha   90.00
_cell.angle_beta   90.00
_cell.angle_gamma   90.00
#
_symmetry.space_group_name_H-M   'P 1'
#
loop_
_entity.id
_entity.type
_entity.pdbx_description
1 polymer ?
#
loop_
_entity_poly.entity_id
_entity_poly.type
_entity_poly.pdbx_seq_one_letter_code
_entity_poly.pdbx_strand_id
1 'polypeptide(L)'
;MPIIGFSTQQRPIVEGWVQGKVLTAFAHWAVSMCPDPAHPTQHALGTIFKATVIKASRVLGELAERCGWRGLFAFNQISELDLTFQGNSIAEGDTLVLCIRLVSELLGGKLQLPTCQNALAPLAQQEHRLMTEIQARLTEIGGYGKHRTEAFNQHILPFCRPLVETIGHRMAYEAAQCSGISPDVLELYERLSTGKALIRLPAQDVSRVRCEDPLVDE
;
A
#
# COMPACT_ATOMS: atom_id res chain seq x y z
N MET A 1 -31.70 11.65 -8.10
CA MET A 1 -30.70 11.23 -7.09
C MET A 1 -29.34 11.76 -7.53
N PRO A 2 -28.60 12.48 -6.67
CA PRO A 2 -27.23 12.91 -6.98
C PRO A 2 -26.32 11.72 -7.30
N ILE A 3 -25.34 11.89 -8.19
CA ILE A 3 -24.41 10.82 -8.63
C ILE A 3 -23.65 10.20 -7.44
N ILE A 4 -23.33 10.99 -6.42
CA ILE A 4 -22.68 10.52 -5.19
C ILE A 4 -23.53 9.49 -4.40
N GLY A 5 -24.83 9.36 -4.69
CA GLY A 5 -25.70 8.37 -4.05
C GLY A 5 -25.52 6.94 -4.55
N PHE A 6 -24.79 6.72 -5.64
CA PHE A 6 -24.53 5.38 -6.18
C PHE A 6 -23.26 4.78 -5.56
N SER A 7 -23.34 3.54 -5.06
CA SER A 7 -22.20 2.84 -4.45
C SER A 7 -20.99 2.68 -5.39
N THR A 8 -21.23 2.56 -6.69
CA THR A 8 -20.20 2.50 -7.73
C THR A 8 -19.45 3.82 -7.93
N GLN A 9 -20.04 4.93 -7.52
CA GLN A 9 -19.44 6.27 -7.53
C GLN A 9 -18.70 6.53 -6.22
N GLN A 10 -19.22 6.02 -5.10
CA GLN A 10 -18.63 6.17 -3.77
C GLN A 10 -17.34 5.37 -3.59
N ARG A 11 -17.26 4.15 -4.14
CA ARG A 11 -16.14 3.23 -3.88
C ARG A 11 -14.75 3.85 -4.11
N PRO A 12 -14.40 4.38 -5.29
CA PRO A 12 -13.05 4.95 -5.51
C PRO A 12 -12.80 6.20 -4.66
N ILE A 13 -13.85 6.94 -4.29
CA ILE A 13 -13.75 8.11 -3.39
C ILE A 13 -13.37 7.65 -1.99
N VAL A 14 -14.08 6.67 -1.45
CA VAL A 14 -13.79 6.08 -0.13
C VAL A 14 -12.42 5.43 -0.13
N GLU A 15 -12.08 4.67 -1.18
CA GLU A 15 -10.76 4.03 -1.31
C GLU A 15 -9.63 5.06 -1.31
N GLY A 16 -9.70 6.09 -2.15
CA GLY A 16 -8.70 7.16 -2.18
C GLY A 16 -8.57 7.89 -0.84
N TRP A 17 -9.69 8.17 -0.17
CA TRP A 17 -9.70 8.84 1.14
C TRP A 17 -9.06 7.97 2.23
N VAL A 18 -9.44 6.69 2.32
CA VAL A 18 -8.89 5.73 3.30
C VAL A 18 -7.39 5.52 3.07
N GLN A 19 -6.98 5.28 1.81
CA GLN A 19 -5.58 5.13 1.44
C GLN A 19 -4.77 6.38 1.81
N GLY A 20 -5.27 7.58 1.47
CA GLY A 20 -4.60 8.84 1.79
C GLY A 20 -4.34 9.02 3.29
N LYS A 21 -5.34 8.74 4.13
CA LYS A 21 -5.20 8.82 5.60
C LYS A 21 -4.15 7.85 6.13
N VAL A 22 -4.23 6.57 5.73
CA VAL A 22 -3.32 5.52 6.22
C VAL A 22 -1.89 5.72 5.71
N LEU A 23 -1.72 6.07 4.44
CA LEU A 23 -0.39 6.27 3.85
C LEU A 23 0.31 7.53 4.38
N THR A 24 -0.44 8.55 4.81
CA THR A 24 0.14 9.71 5.50
C THR A 24 0.77 9.30 6.84
N ALA A 25 0.05 8.51 7.63
CA ALA A 25 0.59 7.96 8.88
C ALA A 25 1.80 7.05 8.62
N PHE A 26 1.73 6.23 7.56
CA PHE A 26 2.83 5.37 7.17
C PHE A 26 4.09 6.16 6.76
N ALA A 27 3.93 7.26 6.03
CA ALA A 27 5.04 8.13 5.65
C ALA A 27 5.77 8.69 6.89
N HIS A 28 5.02 9.24 7.84
CA HIS A 28 5.59 9.79 9.07
C HIS A 28 6.32 8.72 9.90
N TRP A 29 5.72 7.54 10.01
CA TRP A 29 6.34 6.41 10.72
C TRP A 29 7.61 5.91 10.03
N ALA A 30 7.60 5.79 8.70
CA ALA A 30 8.77 5.31 7.95
C ALA A 30 9.94 6.30 8.03
N VAL A 31 9.67 7.60 8.03
CA VAL A 31 10.70 8.64 8.20
C VAL A 31 11.25 8.66 9.63
N SER A 32 10.40 8.44 10.64
CA SER A 32 10.84 8.49 12.04
C SER A 32 11.58 7.23 12.51
N MET A 33 11.37 6.09 11.85
CA MET A 33 11.96 4.81 12.25
C MET A 33 13.49 4.79 12.18
N CYS A 34 14.08 5.39 11.14
CA CYS A 34 15.53 5.48 11.01
C CYS A 34 15.94 6.88 10.53
N PRO A 35 16.49 7.72 11.43
CA PRO A 35 16.91 9.08 11.09
C PRO A 35 18.06 9.14 10.07
N ASP A 36 18.84 8.07 9.94
CA ASP A 36 19.93 7.99 8.97
C ASP A 36 19.41 7.50 7.61
N PRO A 37 19.35 8.38 6.59
CA PRO A 37 18.91 8.00 5.24
C PRO A 37 19.84 6.98 4.56
N ALA A 38 21.09 6.84 5.01
CA ALA A 38 22.04 5.87 4.48
C ALA A 38 21.85 4.45 5.06
N HIS A 39 21.04 4.30 6.11
CA HIS A 39 20.86 3.01 6.76
C HIS A 39 20.08 2.03 5.85
N PRO A 40 20.51 0.75 5.71
CA PRO A 40 19.83 -0.23 4.85
C PRO A 40 18.34 -0.39 5.16
N THR A 41 17.95 -0.33 6.44
CA THR A 41 16.55 -0.37 6.85
C THR A 41 15.77 0.82 6.31
N GLN A 42 16.35 2.02 6.26
CA GLN A 42 15.66 3.19 5.73
C GLN A 42 15.42 3.07 4.22
N HIS A 43 16.41 2.54 3.49
CA HIS A 43 16.25 2.25 2.07
C HIS A 43 15.18 1.17 1.82
N ALA A 44 15.13 0.14 2.66
CA ALA A 44 14.09 -0.89 2.61
C ALA A 44 12.69 -0.33 2.89
N LEU A 45 12.54 0.49 3.93
CA LEU A 45 11.27 1.15 4.26
C LEU A 45 10.82 2.09 3.15
N GLY A 46 11.75 2.87 2.56
CA GLY A 46 11.46 3.72 1.40
C GLY A 46 10.98 2.93 0.18
N THR A 47 11.60 1.77 -0.09
CA THR A 47 11.18 0.86 -1.16
C THR A 47 9.78 0.30 -0.91
N ILE A 48 9.51 -0.16 0.32
CA ILE A 48 8.20 -0.69 0.72
C ILE A 48 7.14 0.40 0.58
N PHE A 49 7.39 1.58 1.17
CA PHE A 49 6.50 2.74 1.10
C PHE A 49 6.18 3.12 -0.35
N LYS A 50 7.21 3.24 -1.19
CA LYS A 50 7.04 3.55 -2.62
C LYS A 50 6.15 2.52 -3.31
N ALA A 51 6.43 1.23 -3.16
CA ALA A 51 5.62 0.18 -3.78
C ALA A 51 4.16 0.25 -3.33
N THR A 52 3.90 0.49 -2.04
CA THR A 52 2.54 0.63 -1.50
C THR A 52 1.82 1.85 -2.06
N VAL A 53 2.47 3.02 -2.09
CA VAL A 53 1.88 4.27 -2.59
C VAL A 53 1.59 4.18 -4.09
N ILE A 54 2.53 3.65 -4.90
CA ILE A 54 2.33 3.46 -6.34
C ILE A 54 1.19 2.49 -6.64
N LYS A 55 0.98 1.48 -5.80
CA LYS A 55 -0.19 0.61 -5.92
C LYS A 55 -1.47 1.38 -5.59
N ALA A 56 -1.50 2.10 -4.48
CA ALA A 56 -2.66 2.85 -4.03
C ALA A 56 -3.05 3.99 -4.98
N SER A 57 -2.07 4.63 -5.65
CA SER A 57 -2.31 5.74 -6.57
C SER A 57 -3.12 5.34 -7.80
N ARG A 58 -3.24 4.05 -8.12
CA ARG A 58 -4.06 3.55 -9.23
C ARG A 58 -5.54 3.93 -9.11
N VAL A 59 -6.01 4.26 -7.91
CA VAL A 59 -7.36 4.79 -7.69
C VAL A 59 -7.60 6.14 -8.39
N LEU A 60 -6.54 6.90 -8.72
CA LEU A 60 -6.65 8.19 -9.40
C LEU A 60 -7.27 8.05 -10.80
N GLY A 61 -6.95 6.99 -11.53
CA GLY A 61 -7.62 6.69 -12.80
C GLY A 61 -9.12 6.48 -12.63
N GLU A 62 -9.53 5.70 -11.64
CA GLU A 62 -10.95 5.48 -11.33
C GLU A 62 -11.65 6.77 -10.88
N LEU A 63 -10.97 7.61 -10.09
CA LEU A 63 -11.46 8.92 -9.65
C LEU A 63 -11.67 9.87 -10.82
N ALA A 64 -10.74 9.90 -11.78
CA ALA A 64 -10.87 10.70 -12.99
C ALA A 64 -12.13 10.28 -13.78
N GLU A 65 -12.36 8.96 -13.94
CA GLU A 65 -13.56 8.44 -14.58
C GLU A 65 -14.86 8.82 -13.86
N ARG A 66 -14.86 8.88 -12.52
CA ARG A 66 -16.05 9.29 -11.74
C ARG A 66 -16.42 10.76 -11.96
N CYS A 67 -15.47 11.58 -12.40
CA CYS A 67 -15.72 12.96 -12.83
C CYS A 67 -16.17 13.06 -14.30
N GLY A 68 -16.35 11.94 -15.00
CA GLY A 68 -16.62 11.89 -16.43
C GLY A 68 -15.49 12.53 -17.24
N TRP A 69 -15.81 13.06 -18.43
CA TRP A 69 -14.82 13.72 -19.28
C TRP A 69 -14.10 14.90 -18.60
N ARG A 70 -14.73 15.52 -17.60
CA ARG A 70 -14.12 16.60 -16.81
C ARG A 70 -12.98 16.11 -15.93
N GLY A 71 -12.88 14.83 -15.59
CA GLY A 71 -11.71 14.28 -14.88
C GLY A 71 -10.40 14.37 -15.69
N LEU A 72 -10.51 14.51 -17.01
CA LEU A 72 -9.39 14.68 -17.94
C LEU A 72 -8.98 16.14 -18.14
N PHE A 73 -9.69 17.07 -17.52
CA PHE A 73 -9.33 18.49 -17.60
C PHE A 73 -8.11 18.79 -16.75
N ALA A 74 -7.08 19.38 -17.37
CA ALA A 74 -5.85 19.77 -16.70
C ALA A 74 -6.11 20.61 -15.44
N PHE A 75 -7.07 21.53 -15.47
CA PHE A 75 -7.39 22.36 -14.30
C PHE A 75 -8.00 21.60 -13.11
N ASN A 76 -8.56 20.40 -13.33
CA ASN A 76 -9.02 19.52 -12.24
C ASN A 76 -7.91 18.65 -11.66
N GLN A 77 -6.73 18.60 -12.30
CA GLN A 77 -5.48 18.01 -11.81
C GLN A 77 -5.49 16.50 -11.50
N ILE A 78 -6.60 15.78 -11.63
CA ILE A 78 -6.67 14.34 -11.30
C ILE A 78 -5.78 13.52 -12.25
N SER A 79 -5.91 13.74 -13.56
CA SER A 79 -5.14 13.00 -14.57
C SER A 79 -3.65 13.39 -14.55
N GLU A 80 -3.34 14.66 -14.29
CA GLU A 80 -1.96 15.13 -14.12
C GLU A 80 -1.29 14.50 -12.89
N LEU A 81 -2.04 14.35 -11.80
CA LEU A 81 -1.57 13.67 -10.60
C LEU A 81 -1.33 12.18 -10.85
N ASP A 82 -2.20 11.50 -11.60
CA ASP A 82 -2.01 10.09 -11.98
C ASP A 82 -0.72 9.89 -12.80
N LEU A 83 -0.49 10.75 -13.80
CA LEU A 83 0.74 10.76 -14.59
C LEU A 83 1.98 11.05 -13.74
N THR A 84 1.87 11.92 -12.75
CA THR A 84 2.97 12.22 -11.81
C THR A 84 3.32 10.97 -10.98
N PHE A 85 2.34 10.24 -10.48
CA PHE A 85 2.59 8.97 -9.77
C PHE A 85 3.16 7.90 -10.71
N GLN A 86 2.73 7.85 -11.96
CA GLN A 86 3.34 6.97 -12.95
C GLN A 86 4.82 7.31 -13.16
N GLY A 87 5.18 8.59 -13.24
CA GLY A 87 6.58 9.04 -13.28
C GLY A 87 7.37 8.57 -12.06
N ASN A 88 6.80 8.75 -10.87
CA ASN A 88 7.41 8.30 -9.60
C ASN A 88 7.60 6.78 -9.52
N SER A 89 6.81 6.00 -10.25
CA SER A 89 7.00 4.54 -10.29
C SER A 89 8.31 4.11 -10.94
N ILE A 90 8.91 4.99 -11.77
CA ILE A 90 10.13 4.75 -12.55
C ILE A 90 11.31 5.56 -12.00
N ALA A 91 11.09 6.85 -11.71
CA ALA A 91 12.09 7.76 -11.16
C ALA A 91 12.55 7.28 -9.77
N GLU A 92 13.77 7.64 -9.33
CA GLU A 92 14.33 7.20 -8.03
C GLU A 92 14.34 5.66 -7.86
N GLY A 93 14.62 4.97 -8.97
CA GLY A 93 14.66 3.51 -9.06
C GLY A 93 13.30 2.91 -9.47
N ASP A 94 13.30 2.13 -10.54
CA ASP A 94 12.09 1.44 -10.99
C ASP A 94 11.50 0.58 -9.85
N THR A 95 10.20 0.73 -9.60
CA THR A 95 9.53 0.10 -8.45
C THR A 95 9.67 -1.43 -8.46
N LEU A 96 9.56 -2.07 -9.63
CA LEU A 96 9.71 -3.52 -9.73
C LEU A 96 11.17 -3.93 -9.45
N VAL A 97 12.14 -3.24 -10.01
CA VAL A 97 13.57 -3.49 -9.76
C VAL A 97 13.91 -3.34 -8.28
N LEU A 98 13.41 -2.30 -7.63
CA LEU A 98 13.58 -2.10 -6.18
C LEU A 98 12.94 -3.24 -5.37
N CYS A 99 11.74 -3.68 -5.74
CA CYS A 99 11.08 -4.82 -5.07
C CYS A 99 11.88 -6.11 -5.23
N ILE A 100 12.41 -6.38 -6.42
CA ILE A 100 13.26 -7.55 -6.68
C ILE A 100 14.49 -7.52 -5.78
N ARG A 101 15.20 -6.39 -5.75
CA ARG A 101 16.39 -6.23 -4.92
C ARG A 101 16.08 -6.45 -3.44
N LEU A 102 15.03 -5.80 -2.93
CA LEU A 102 14.61 -5.93 -1.54
C LEU A 102 14.31 -7.39 -1.18
N VAL A 103 13.48 -8.07 -1.98
CA VAL A 103 13.11 -9.46 -1.71
C VAL A 103 14.32 -10.39 -1.81
N SER A 104 15.23 -10.17 -2.77
CA SER A 104 16.50 -10.91 -2.83
C SER A 104 17.34 -10.73 -1.56
N GLU A 105 17.44 -9.52 -1.01
CA GLU A 105 18.17 -9.26 0.24
C GLU A 105 17.50 -9.93 1.46
N LEU A 106 16.17 -9.95 1.52
CA LEU A 106 15.39 -10.65 2.56
C LEU A 106 15.58 -12.17 2.49
N LEU A 107 15.42 -12.76 1.30
CA LEU A 107 15.60 -14.20 1.09
C LEU A 107 17.05 -14.66 1.30
N GLY A 108 18.01 -13.78 1.03
CA GLY A 108 19.43 -13.99 1.30
C GLY A 108 19.83 -13.75 2.76
N GLY A 109 18.90 -13.34 3.63
CA GLY A 109 19.17 -13.08 5.05
C GLY A 109 20.07 -11.88 5.31
N LYS A 110 20.27 -11.00 4.33
CA LYS A 110 21.15 -9.81 4.41
C LYS A 110 20.48 -8.62 5.08
N LEU A 111 19.15 -8.61 5.06
CA LEU A 111 18.32 -7.54 5.59
C LEU A 111 17.26 -8.14 6.51
N GLN A 112 16.96 -7.43 7.59
CA GLN A 112 15.82 -7.71 8.45
C GLN A 112 14.90 -6.49 8.49
N LEU A 113 13.59 -6.75 8.41
CA LEU A 113 12.57 -5.71 8.52
C LEU A 113 12.11 -5.58 9.98
N PRO A 114 11.51 -4.43 10.35
CA PRO A 114 10.84 -4.29 11.64
C PRO A 114 9.82 -5.42 11.87
N THR A 115 9.84 -5.96 13.09
CA THR A 115 8.96 -7.06 13.49
C THR A 115 7.50 -6.61 13.47
N CYS A 116 6.62 -7.49 13.02
CA CYS A 116 5.17 -7.28 13.09
C CYS A 116 4.73 -7.12 14.56
N GLN A 117 3.90 -6.11 14.83
CA GLN A 117 3.39 -5.84 16.18
C GLN A 117 2.31 -6.83 16.60
N ASN A 118 1.48 -7.29 15.67
CA ASN A 118 0.41 -8.25 15.91
C ASN A 118 0.37 -9.31 14.81
N ALA A 119 1.03 -10.44 15.05
CA ALA A 119 1.09 -11.56 14.11
C ALA A 119 -0.28 -12.19 13.79
N LEU A 120 -1.30 -11.95 14.63
CA LEU A 120 -2.66 -12.45 14.41
C LEU A 120 -3.51 -11.53 13.53
N ALA A 121 -3.05 -10.31 13.24
CA ALA A 121 -3.76 -9.40 12.36
C ALA A 121 -3.91 -10.00 10.94
N PRO A 122 -5.06 -9.85 10.27
CA PRO A 122 -5.29 -10.42 8.94
C PRO A 122 -4.23 -10.05 7.89
N LEU A 123 -3.76 -8.80 7.88
CA LEU A 123 -2.68 -8.35 6.98
C LEU A 123 -1.34 -9.02 7.31
N ALA A 124 -1.03 -9.21 8.59
CA ALA A 124 0.17 -9.92 9.02
C ALA A 124 0.14 -11.40 8.62
N GLN A 125 -1.01 -12.05 8.76
CA GLN A 125 -1.21 -13.42 8.30
C GLN A 125 -1.12 -13.55 6.77
N GLN A 126 -1.55 -12.54 6.01
CA GLN A 126 -1.39 -12.52 4.56
C GLN A 126 0.08 -12.39 4.15
N GLU A 127 0.82 -11.46 4.76
CA GLU A 127 2.26 -11.34 4.56
C GLU A 127 2.99 -12.65 4.88
N HIS A 128 2.71 -13.22 6.06
CA HIS A 128 3.36 -14.45 6.50
C HIS A 128 3.11 -15.61 5.55
N ARG A 129 1.87 -15.78 5.08
CA ARG A 129 1.51 -16.82 4.10
C ARG A 129 2.28 -16.65 2.80
N LEU A 130 2.32 -15.44 2.25
CA LEU A 130 3.01 -15.17 0.99
C LEU A 130 4.53 -15.33 1.11
N MET A 131 5.14 -14.86 2.20
CA MET A 131 6.56 -15.06 2.47
C MET A 131 6.90 -16.56 2.58
N THR A 132 6.09 -17.32 3.31
CA THR A 132 6.27 -18.78 3.47
C THR A 132 6.16 -19.50 2.12
N GLU A 133 5.20 -19.13 1.28
CA GLU A 133 5.05 -19.69 -0.06
C GLU A 133 6.29 -19.42 -0.92
N ILE A 134 6.80 -18.18 -0.92
CA ILE A 134 8.01 -17.82 -1.68
C ILE A 134 9.24 -18.56 -1.17
N GLN A 135 9.39 -18.72 0.15
CA GLN A 135 10.47 -19.49 0.76
C GLN A 135 10.41 -20.99 0.41
N ALA A 136 9.20 -21.56 0.36
CA ALA A 136 9.00 -22.94 -0.09
C ALA A 136 9.43 -23.11 -1.55
N ARG A 137 8.97 -22.23 -2.45
CA ARG A 137 9.38 -22.21 -3.86
C ARG A 137 10.89 -22.03 -4.01
N LEU A 138 11.50 -21.17 -3.20
CA LEU A 138 12.95 -20.97 -3.20
C LEU A 138 13.69 -22.26 -2.83
N THR A 139 13.17 -23.00 -1.86
CA THR A 139 13.74 -24.29 -1.44
C THR A 139 13.63 -25.32 -2.56
N GLU A 140 12.47 -25.40 -3.24
CA GLU A 140 12.22 -26.31 -4.36
C GLU A 140 13.20 -26.10 -5.53
N ILE A 141 13.53 -24.84 -5.85
CA ILE A 141 14.47 -24.53 -6.94
C ILE A 141 15.96 -24.67 -6.54
N GLY A 142 16.25 -25.09 -5.31
CA GLY A 142 17.62 -25.33 -4.82
C GLY A 142 18.25 -24.19 -4.03
N GLY A 143 17.43 -23.30 -3.45
CA GLY A 143 17.83 -22.24 -2.53
C GLY A 143 18.34 -20.95 -3.18
N TYR A 144 18.68 -19.97 -2.35
CA TYR A 144 19.11 -18.63 -2.79
C TYR A 144 20.37 -18.62 -3.68
N GLY A 145 21.22 -19.67 -3.61
CA GLY A 145 22.36 -19.83 -4.52
C GLY A 145 21.94 -19.87 -6.01
N LYS A 146 20.67 -20.11 -6.31
CA LYS A 146 20.09 -20.17 -7.66
C LYS A 146 19.46 -18.85 -8.13
N HIS A 147 19.67 -17.73 -7.43
CA HIS A 147 19.05 -16.43 -7.74
C HIS A 147 19.34 -15.85 -9.14
N ARG A 148 20.34 -16.37 -9.86
CA ARG A 148 20.66 -15.98 -11.26
C ARG A 148 20.19 -16.99 -12.31
N THR A 149 19.30 -17.90 -11.94
CA THR A 149 18.83 -18.96 -12.85
C THR A 149 17.45 -18.64 -13.41
N GLU A 150 17.11 -19.30 -14.53
CA GLU A 150 15.78 -19.22 -15.13
C GLU A 150 14.68 -19.70 -14.17
N ALA A 151 14.98 -20.69 -13.32
CA ALA A 151 14.04 -21.15 -12.31
C ALA A 151 13.69 -20.03 -11.30
N PHE A 152 14.66 -19.19 -10.91
CA PHE A 152 14.38 -18.05 -10.03
C PHE A 152 13.55 -16.97 -10.75
N ASN A 153 13.86 -16.72 -12.03
CA ASN A 153 13.09 -15.82 -12.89
C ASN A 153 11.61 -16.21 -12.95
N GLN A 154 11.32 -17.50 -13.12
CA GLN A 154 9.95 -18.01 -13.28
C GLN A 154 9.19 -18.15 -11.96
N HIS A 155 9.87 -18.58 -10.88
CA HIS A 155 9.18 -18.96 -9.64
C HIS A 155 9.24 -17.91 -8.52
N ILE A 156 10.15 -16.94 -8.58
CA ILE A 156 10.36 -15.97 -7.49
C ILE A 156 10.09 -14.52 -7.93
N LEU A 157 10.68 -14.08 -9.05
CA LEU A 157 10.57 -12.68 -9.50
C LEU A 157 9.13 -12.17 -9.64
N PRO A 158 8.14 -12.94 -10.16
CA PRO A 158 6.76 -12.49 -10.28
C PRO A 158 6.11 -12.12 -8.94
N PHE A 159 6.61 -12.70 -7.85
CA PHE A 159 6.07 -12.49 -6.50
C PHE A 159 6.79 -11.38 -5.74
N CYS A 160 7.93 -10.86 -6.23
CA CYS A 160 8.71 -9.85 -5.51
C CYS A 160 7.89 -8.59 -5.23
N ARG A 161 7.25 -8.01 -6.25
CA ARG A 161 6.41 -6.81 -6.08
C ARG A 161 5.15 -7.10 -5.23
N PRO A 162 4.35 -8.16 -5.50
CA PRO A 162 3.22 -8.53 -4.63
C PRO A 162 3.59 -8.72 -3.15
N LEU A 163 4.75 -9.31 -2.87
CA LEU A 163 5.24 -9.49 -1.51
C LEU A 163 5.53 -8.14 -0.85
N VAL A 164 6.30 -7.26 -1.51
CA VAL A 164 6.63 -5.93 -0.97
C VAL A 164 5.39 -5.08 -0.75
N GLU A 165 4.42 -5.12 -1.67
CA GLU A 165 3.13 -4.46 -1.50
C GLU A 165 2.36 -5.01 -0.28
N THR A 166 2.37 -6.32 -0.07
CA THR A 166 1.72 -6.96 1.09
C THR A 166 2.37 -6.57 2.41
N ILE A 167 3.70 -6.57 2.46
CA ILE A 167 4.48 -6.09 3.62
C ILE A 167 4.09 -4.63 3.93
N GLY A 168 4.04 -3.80 2.89
CA GLY A 168 3.71 -2.40 3.03
C GLY A 168 2.28 -2.15 3.51
N HIS A 169 1.28 -2.93 3.06
CA HIS A 169 -0.07 -2.84 3.60
C HIS A 169 -0.13 -3.13 5.10
N ARG A 170 0.57 -4.18 5.57
CA ARG A 170 0.65 -4.47 7.00
C ARG A 170 1.31 -3.31 7.76
N MET A 171 2.49 -2.86 7.31
CA MET A 171 3.22 -1.78 7.98
C MET A 171 2.41 -0.47 8.02
N ALA A 172 1.71 -0.15 6.92
CA ALA A 172 0.87 1.03 6.85
C ALA A 172 -0.32 0.96 7.83
N TYR A 173 -0.96 -0.20 7.93
CA TYR A 173 -2.03 -0.43 8.92
C TYR A 173 -1.52 -0.25 10.36
N GLU A 174 -0.38 -0.87 10.70
CA GLU A 174 0.21 -0.74 12.04
C GLU A 174 0.60 0.70 12.34
N ALA A 175 1.23 1.41 11.40
CA ALA A 175 1.59 2.81 11.55
C ALA A 175 0.37 3.71 11.76
N ALA A 176 -0.71 3.48 11.00
CA ALA A 176 -1.98 4.18 11.15
C ALA A 176 -2.64 3.90 12.51
N GLN A 177 -2.61 2.66 12.97
CA GLN A 177 -3.11 2.28 14.29
C GLN A 177 -2.34 2.98 15.41
N CYS A 178 -1.00 2.98 15.36
CA CYS A 178 -0.16 3.69 16.32
C CYS A 178 -0.39 5.20 16.30
N SER A 179 -0.77 5.76 15.15
CA SER A 179 -1.05 7.20 14.98
C SER A 179 -2.48 7.60 15.40
N GLY A 180 -3.29 6.67 15.89
CA GLY A 180 -4.64 6.94 16.37
C GLY A 180 -5.69 7.13 15.27
N ILE A 181 -5.47 6.60 14.06
CA ILE A 181 -6.52 6.57 13.03
C ILE A 181 -7.71 5.74 13.53
N SER A 182 -8.94 6.19 13.23
CA SER A 182 -10.15 5.57 13.75
C SER A 182 -10.28 4.09 13.32
N PRO A 183 -10.84 3.22 14.19
CA PRO A 183 -11.02 1.80 13.88
C PRO A 183 -11.80 1.55 12.58
N ASP A 184 -12.81 2.35 12.27
CA ASP A 184 -13.62 2.20 11.06
C ASP A 184 -12.80 2.41 9.78
N VAL A 185 -11.88 3.38 9.78
CA VAL A 185 -10.96 3.64 8.65
C VAL A 185 -9.97 2.49 8.50
N LEU A 186 -9.45 1.98 9.62
CA LEU A 186 -8.54 0.83 9.62
C LEU A 186 -9.22 -0.44 9.10
N GLU A 187 -10.47 -0.70 9.50
CA GLU A 187 -11.26 -1.82 9.00
C GLU A 187 -11.48 -1.71 7.49
N LEU A 188 -11.84 -0.52 6.99
CA LEU A 188 -11.98 -0.28 5.56
C LEU A 188 -10.67 -0.51 4.81
N TYR A 189 -9.56 0.00 5.35
CA TYR A 189 -8.23 -0.17 4.76
C TYR A 189 -7.84 -1.64 4.66
N GLU A 190 -8.07 -2.43 5.71
CA GLU A 190 -7.79 -3.87 5.70
C GLU A 190 -8.63 -4.60 4.64
N ARG A 191 -9.93 -4.30 4.55
CA ARG A 191 -10.82 -4.92 3.55
C ARG A 191 -10.37 -4.60 2.12
N LEU A 192 -10.03 -3.35 1.86
CA LEU A 192 -9.50 -2.89 0.56
C LEU A 192 -8.18 -3.60 0.22
N SER A 193 -7.25 -3.66 1.18
CA SER A 193 -5.91 -4.22 0.97
C SER A 193 -5.88 -5.74 0.82
N THR A 194 -6.87 -6.44 1.40
CA THR A 194 -7.03 -7.90 1.30
C THR A 194 -7.84 -8.33 0.06
N GLY A 195 -8.33 -7.39 -0.76
CA GLY A 195 -9.20 -7.67 -1.90
C GLY A 195 -10.59 -8.19 -1.51
N LYS A 196 -10.98 -8.05 -0.23
CA LYS A 196 -12.32 -8.42 0.22
C LYS A 196 -13.31 -7.36 -0.25
N ALA A 197 -14.35 -7.80 -0.96
CA ALA A 197 -15.32 -6.88 -1.54
C ALA A 197 -16.04 -6.06 -0.45
N LEU A 198 -16.14 -4.73 -0.65
CA LEU A 198 -16.85 -3.78 0.21
C LEU A 198 -18.39 -3.92 0.11
N ILE A 199 -18.92 -5.15 0.08
CA ILE A 199 -20.34 -5.41 -0.24
C ILE A 199 -21.28 -5.01 0.91
N ARG A 200 -20.78 -4.74 2.11
CA ARG A 200 -21.61 -4.29 3.25
C ARG A 200 -20.92 -3.22 4.07
N LEU A 201 -21.21 -1.97 3.73
CA LEU A 201 -21.40 -0.95 4.75
C LEU A 201 -22.92 -0.81 4.92
N PRO A 202 -23.49 -1.18 6.08
CA PRO A 202 -24.90 -0.89 6.32
C PRO A 202 -25.08 0.63 6.22
N ALA A 203 -26.09 1.07 5.47
CA ALA A 203 -26.39 2.48 5.20
C ALA A 203 -26.77 3.31 6.45
N GLN A 204 -26.55 2.79 7.66
CA GLN A 204 -26.99 3.39 8.92
C GLN A 204 -25.94 4.30 9.58
N ASP A 205 -24.67 4.30 9.15
CA ASP A 205 -23.63 5.11 9.81
C ASP A 205 -23.15 6.36 9.04
N VAL A 206 -23.60 6.54 7.79
CA VAL A 206 -23.24 7.75 7.01
C VAL A 206 -23.93 9.02 7.55
N SER A 207 -24.94 8.87 8.40
CA SER A 207 -25.67 9.99 9.04
C SER A 207 -25.08 10.44 10.38
N ARG A 208 -23.98 9.83 10.87
CA ARG A 208 -23.37 10.17 12.16
C ARG A 208 -22.02 10.89 12.09
N VAL A 209 -21.42 11.03 10.91
CA VAL A 209 -20.23 11.87 10.75
C VAL A 209 -20.69 13.33 10.62
N ARG A 210 -20.93 13.98 11.77
CA ARG A 210 -20.85 15.44 11.81
C ARG A 210 -19.38 15.81 11.60
N CYS A 211 -19.09 16.58 10.56
CA CYS A 211 -17.89 17.40 10.54
C CYS A 211 -17.99 18.36 11.73
N GLU A 212 -17.36 18.00 12.83
CA GLU A 212 -16.89 18.98 13.80
C GLU A 212 -15.39 19.11 13.54
N ASP A 213 -15.04 20.10 12.73
CA ASP A 213 -13.69 20.67 12.72
C ASP A 213 -13.48 21.38 14.05
N PRO A 214 -12.41 21.09 14.81
CA PRO A 214 -11.98 21.97 15.89
C PRO A 214 -10.60 22.51 15.56
N LEU A 215 -10.48 23.33 14.51
CA LEU A 215 -9.31 24.19 14.29
C LEU A 215 -9.73 25.48 13.57
N VAL A 216 -10.56 26.28 14.24
CA VAL A 216 -10.56 27.74 14.09
C VAL A 216 -10.75 28.31 15.50
N ASP A 217 -9.66 28.87 16.05
CA ASP A 217 -9.58 29.95 17.05
C ASP A 217 -8.33 29.76 17.94
N GLU A 218 -7.18 30.25 17.46
CA GLU A 218 -6.37 31.38 18.00
C GLU A 218 -5.11 31.60 17.17
#